data_AF-A0A1H1STC3-F1
#
_entry.id   AF-A0A1H1STC3-F1
#
_cell.length_a   1.000
_cell.length_b   1.000
_cell.length_c   1.000
_cell.angle_alpha   90.00
_cell.angle_beta   90.00
_cell.angle_gamma   90.00
#
_symmetry.space_group_name_H-M   'P 1'
#
loop_
_entity.id
_entity.type
_entity.pdbx_description
1 polymer ?
#
loop_
_entity_poly.entity_id
_entity_poly.type
_entity_poly.pdbx_seq_one_letter_code
_entity_poly.pdbx_strand_id
1 'polypeptide(L)'
;MTESFIAIAENIKNRRTIKPFMMNGHKIPNGHIAAILELADWAPTHGYTEPWRFVVYEDATQFCAAHANIYRENTSDVDQNDTVANNLLHQGDKASHVIIAIMKRGKLPKIPVFEEIAATSCAVQNLLLGATALNIASYWGTGGMALKPAMKAYLNLGVDDHVVGVLYLGYTDVHPEGQRTIPIEQKVSWVK
;
A
#
# COMPACT_ATOMS: atom_id res chain seq x y z
N MET A 1 -2.21 31.90 -2.02
CA MET A 1 -2.34 30.58 -1.35
C MET A 1 -1.43 30.59 -0.15
N THR A 2 -1.79 29.92 0.94
CA THR A 2 -0.94 29.84 2.13
C THR A 2 0.27 28.95 1.87
N GLU A 3 1.36 29.14 2.62
CA GLU A 3 2.56 28.30 2.54
C GLU A 3 2.21 26.81 2.80
N SER A 4 1.37 26.55 3.81
CA SER A 4 0.90 25.20 4.13
C SER A 4 0.14 24.56 2.96
N PHE A 5 -0.68 25.32 2.25
CA PHE A 5 -1.37 24.80 1.06
C PHE A 5 -0.37 24.45 -0.04
N ILE A 6 0.64 25.29 -0.29
CA ILE A 6 1.65 25.05 -1.31
C ILE A 6 2.43 23.77 -1.00
N ALA A 7 2.93 23.61 0.23
CA ALA A 7 3.67 22.43 0.65
C ALA A 7 2.86 21.14 0.50
N ILE A 8 1.60 21.15 0.95
CA ILE A 8 0.69 19.99 0.80
C ILE A 8 0.40 19.72 -0.68
N ALA A 9 0.12 20.76 -1.47
CA ALA A 9 -0.19 20.63 -2.89
C ALA A 9 1.00 20.07 -3.67
N GLU A 10 2.22 20.52 -3.38
CA GLU A 10 3.44 20.00 -3.99
C GLU A 10 3.66 18.54 -3.62
N ASN A 11 3.54 18.17 -2.35
CA ASN A 11 3.67 16.78 -1.93
C ASN A 11 2.66 15.87 -2.64
N ILE A 12 1.38 16.24 -2.65
CA ILE A 12 0.32 15.49 -3.34
C ILE A 12 0.60 15.39 -4.85
N LYS A 13 1.04 16.47 -5.49
CA LYS A 13 1.33 16.50 -6.92
C LYS A 13 2.62 15.77 -7.29
N ASN A 14 3.59 15.66 -6.39
CA ASN A 14 4.87 15.01 -6.63
C ASN A 14 4.90 13.53 -6.23
N ARG A 15 3.95 13.06 -5.42
CA ARG A 15 3.82 11.63 -5.10
C ARG A 15 3.65 10.80 -6.37
N ARG A 16 4.55 9.84 -6.58
CA ARG A 16 4.54 8.92 -7.73
C ARG A 16 4.56 7.47 -7.28
N THR A 17 4.00 6.63 -8.14
CA THR A 17 4.09 5.18 -7.99
C THR A 17 5.38 4.72 -8.64
N ILE A 18 6.29 4.17 -7.85
CA ILE A 18 7.58 3.66 -8.30
C ILE A 18 7.58 2.15 -8.11
N LYS A 19 7.49 1.40 -9.20
CA LYS A 19 7.47 -0.07 -9.14
C LYS A 19 8.74 -0.59 -8.46
N PRO A 20 8.67 -1.70 -7.70
CA PRO A 20 9.80 -2.19 -6.91
C PRO A 20 11.12 -2.36 -7.67
N PHE A 21 11.09 -2.85 -8.91
CA PHE A 21 12.29 -3.02 -9.73
C PHE A 21 13.01 -1.70 -10.12
N MET A 22 12.33 -0.56 -9.98
CA MET A 22 12.87 0.79 -10.20
C MET A 22 13.44 1.42 -8.92
N MET A 23 13.37 0.72 -7.78
CA MET A 23 14.08 1.12 -6.56
C MET A 23 15.57 0.77 -6.67
N ASN A 24 16.40 1.27 -5.76
CA ASN A 24 17.86 1.15 -5.83
C ASN A 24 18.49 0.25 -4.75
N GLY A 25 17.69 -0.44 -3.94
CA GLY A 25 18.18 -1.39 -2.93
C GLY A 25 18.75 -0.75 -1.65
N HIS A 26 18.78 0.58 -1.56
CA HIS A 26 19.20 1.25 -0.32
C HIS A 26 18.17 1.07 0.80
N LYS A 27 18.67 0.77 2.00
CA LYS A 27 17.86 0.56 3.20
C LYS A 27 17.31 1.89 3.74
N ILE A 28 16.01 1.93 4.00
CA ILE A 28 15.34 3.01 4.73
C ILE A 28 15.58 2.82 6.23
N PRO A 29 15.93 3.87 6.99
CA PRO A 29 15.96 3.80 8.45
C PRO A 29 14.59 3.44 9.03
N ASN A 30 14.51 2.48 9.96
CA ASN A 30 13.24 2.06 10.56
C ASN A 30 12.49 3.22 11.25
N GLY A 31 13.21 4.23 11.77
CA GLY A 31 12.59 5.44 12.32
C GLY A 31 11.78 6.24 11.29
N HIS A 32 12.20 6.25 10.02
CA HIS A 32 11.40 6.86 8.95
C HIS A 32 10.14 6.04 8.65
N ILE A 33 10.23 4.70 8.68
CA ILE A 33 9.07 3.82 8.52
C ILE A 33 8.06 4.01 9.67
N ALA A 34 8.55 4.14 10.91
CA ALA A 34 7.71 4.45 12.06
C ALA A 34 7.01 5.81 11.89
N ALA A 35 7.74 6.86 11.52
CA ALA A 35 7.18 8.19 11.33
C ALA A 35 6.06 8.24 10.27
N ILE A 36 6.20 7.51 9.15
CA ILE A 36 5.12 7.48 8.13
C ILE A 36 3.92 6.63 8.55
N LEU A 37 4.12 5.63 9.41
CA LEU A 37 3.02 4.85 10.00
C LEU A 37 2.24 5.68 11.04
N GLU A 38 2.93 6.53 11.82
CA GLU A 38 2.27 7.50 12.70
C GLU A 38 1.36 8.45 11.90
N LEU A 39 1.79 8.92 10.72
CA LEU A 39 0.94 9.71 9.84
C LEU A 39 -0.27 8.92 9.30
N ALA A 40 -0.10 7.62 9.06
CA ALA A 40 -1.19 6.74 8.64
C ALA A 40 -2.30 6.69 9.70
N ASP A 41 -1.93 6.71 10.98
CA ASP A 41 -2.82 6.61 12.13
C ASP A 41 -3.75 7.84 12.28
N TRP A 42 -3.38 8.98 11.70
CA TRP A 42 -4.21 10.19 11.65
C TRP A 42 -5.27 10.17 10.53
N ALA A 43 -5.61 9.00 9.99
CA ALA A 43 -6.67 8.88 8.99
C ALA A 43 -8.06 9.13 9.59
N PRO A 44 -9.00 9.69 8.81
CA PRO A 44 -10.39 9.83 9.27
C PRO A 44 -11.05 8.44 9.37
N THR A 45 -11.87 8.26 10.40
CA THR A 45 -12.67 7.04 10.58
C THR A 45 -14.05 7.37 11.16
N HIS A 46 -15.10 6.85 10.52
CA HIS A 46 -16.46 6.98 11.03
C HIS A 46 -16.68 6.00 12.19
N GLY A 47 -17.25 6.49 13.28
CA GLY A 47 -17.48 5.68 14.47
C GLY A 47 -16.22 5.38 15.27
N TYR A 48 -15.10 6.05 14.96
CA TYR A 48 -13.81 5.88 15.64
C TYR A 48 -13.35 4.40 15.68
N THR A 49 -13.50 3.69 14.55
CA THR A 49 -13.18 2.25 14.51
C THR A 49 -11.71 1.95 14.26
N GLU A 50 -10.95 2.92 13.75
CA GLU A 50 -9.50 2.82 13.46
C GLU A 50 -9.12 1.44 12.88
N PRO A 51 -9.70 1.05 11.72
CA PRO A 51 -9.70 -0.33 11.27
C PRO A 51 -8.36 -0.76 10.66
N TRP A 52 -7.45 0.17 10.37
CA TRP A 52 -6.17 -0.13 9.73
C TRP A 52 -5.26 -0.96 10.63
N ARG A 53 -4.65 -2.00 10.07
CA ARG A 53 -3.55 -2.76 10.66
C ARG A 53 -2.45 -2.89 9.61
N PHE A 54 -1.20 -2.83 10.05
CA PHE A 54 -0.03 -2.88 9.18
C PHE A 54 0.89 -4.01 9.62
N VAL A 55 1.26 -4.89 8.69
CA VAL A 55 2.30 -5.90 8.90
C VAL A 55 3.55 -5.46 8.17
N VAL A 56 4.61 -5.14 8.90
CA VAL A 56 5.85 -4.59 8.36
C VAL A 56 6.90 -5.68 8.23
N TYR A 57 7.44 -5.85 7.04
CA TYR A 57 8.63 -6.64 6.75
C TYR A 57 9.79 -5.69 6.53
N GLU A 58 10.78 -5.76 7.42
CA GLU A 58 12.02 -5.00 7.26
C GLU A 58 12.84 -5.49 6.08
N ASP A 59 12.77 -6.77 5.77
CA ASP A 59 13.38 -7.33 4.56
C ASP A 59 12.26 -7.68 3.59
N ALA A 60 12.14 -6.90 2.51
CA ALA A 60 11.12 -7.11 1.50
C ALA A 60 11.17 -8.52 0.89
N THR A 61 12.36 -9.14 0.81
CA THR A 61 12.54 -10.47 0.21
C THR A 61 11.87 -11.56 1.04
N GLN A 62 11.76 -11.39 2.36
CA GLN A 62 11.06 -12.35 3.23
C GLN A 62 9.58 -12.47 2.88
N PHE A 63 8.91 -11.33 2.69
CA PHE A 63 7.52 -11.34 2.24
C PHE A 63 7.40 -11.91 0.83
N CYS A 64 8.29 -11.52 -0.10
CA CYS A 64 8.24 -12.01 -1.47
C CYS A 64 8.42 -13.52 -1.58
N ALA A 65 9.32 -14.11 -0.77
CA ALA A 65 9.48 -15.55 -0.67
C ALA A 65 8.20 -16.23 -0.15
N ALA A 66 7.60 -15.70 0.93
CA ALA A 66 6.33 -16.18 1.44
C ALA A 66 5.21 -16.06 0.39
N HIS A 67 5.14 -14.93 -0.33
CA HIS A 67 4.11 -14.66 -1.34
C HIS A 67 4.21 -15.62 -2.53
N ALA A 68 5.42 -15.93 -2.97
CA ALA A 68 5.67 -16.93 -4.01
C ALA A 68 5.32 -18.35 -3.55
N ASN A 69 5.61 -18.70 -2.29
CA ASN A 69 5.23 -20.01 -1.74
C ASN A 69 3.71 -20.16 -1.62
N ILE A 70 3.02 -19.13 -1.11
CA ILE A 70 1.54 -19.12 -1.05
C ILE A 70 0.96 -19.31 -2.46
N TYR A 71 1.55 -18.69 -3.48
CA TYR A 71 1.11 -18.88 -4.87
C TYR A 71 1.26 -20.34 -5.32
N ARG A 72 2.44 -20.95 -5.13
CA ARG A 72 2.69 -22.36 -5.50
C ARG A 72 1.75 -23.31 -4.78
N GLU A 73 1.58 -23.16 -3.47
CA GLU A 73 0.73 -24.06 -2.67
C GLU A 73 -0.76 -23.96 -2.98
N ASN A 74 -1.20 -22.85 -3.57
CA ASN A 74 -2.63 -22.57 -3.81
C ASN A 74 -2.98 -22.41 -5.29
N THR A 75 -2.08 -22.78 -6.20
CA THR A 75 -2.32 -22.81 -7.64
C THR A 75 -2.09 -24.23 -8.12
N SER A 76 -3.04 -24.79 -8.88
CA SER A 76 -2.93 -26.14 -9.42
C SER A 76 -1.71 -26.28 -10.34
N ASP A 77 -1.11 -27.47 -10.42
CA ASP A 77 0.08 -27.70 -11.27
C ASP A 77 -0.15 -27.34 -12.74
N VAL A 78 -1.40 -27.45 -13.23
CA VAL A 78 -1.77 -27.11 -14.61
C VAL A 78 -1.87 -25.60 -14.82
N ASP A 79 -2.25 -24.85 -13.78
CA ASP A 79 -2.39 -23.38 -13.83
C ASP A 79 -1.14 -22.63 -13.33
N GLN A 80 -0.17 -23.36 -12.77
CA GLN A 80 1.06 -22.78 -12.27
C GLN A 80 1.88 -22.19 -13.40
N ASN A 81 2.41 -21.00 -13.14
CA ASN A 81 3.25 -20.27 -14.06
C ASN A 81 4.52 -19.83 -13.33
N ASP A 82 5.66 -20.42 -13.73
CA ASP A 82 6.97 -20.11 -13.15
C ASP A 82 7.35 -18.63 -13.28
N THR A 83 6.91 -17.96 -14.34
CA THR A 83 7.14 -16.52 -14.51
C THR A 83 6.41 -15.73 -13.42
N VAL A 84 5.18 -16.13 -13.06
CA VAL A 84 4.43 -15.48 -11.97
C VAL A 84 5.11 -15.74 -10.63
N ALA A 85 5.49 -16.99 -10.35
CA ALA A 85 6.17 -17.35 -9.11
C ALA A 85 7.51 -16.61 -8.96
N ASN A 86 8.32 -16.56 -10.02
CA ASN A 86 9.60 -15.85 -10.02
C ASN A 86 9.41 -14.33 -9.90
N ASN A 87 8.41 -13.75 -10.57
CA ASN A 87 8.09 -12.34 -10.42
C ASN A 87 7.70 -11.99 -8.98
N LEU A 88 6.92 -12.83 -8.29
CA LEU A 88 6.57 -12.62 -6.89
C LEU A 88 7.79 -12.74 -5.98
N LEU A 89 8.63 -13.74 -6.21
CA LEU A 89 9.85 -14.00 -5.42
C LEU A 89 10.84 -12.83 -5.49
N HIS A 90 11.03 -12.28 -6.69
CA HIS A 90 12.04 -11.23 -6.95
C HIS A 90 11.49 -9.80 -6.91
N GLN A 91 10.20 -9.64 -6.62
CA GLN A 91 9.58 -8.31 -6.58
C GLN A 91 10.24 -7.40 -5.54
N GLY A 92 10.72 -7.97 -4.44
CA GLY A 92 11.31 -7.26 -3.31
C GLY A 92 12.80 -6.97 -3.42
N ASP A 93 13.51 -7.48 -4.44
CA ASP A 93 14.99 -7.50 -4.47
C ASP A 93 15.66 -6.13 -4.35
N LYS A 94 14.97 -5.07 -4.79
CA LYS A 94 15.44 -3.68 -4.69
C LYS A 94 14.62 -2.82 -3.74
N ALA A 95 13.58 -3.39 -3.13
CA ALA A 95 12.78 -2.70 -2.13
C ALA A 95 13.44 -2.82 -0.76
N SER A 96 13.32 -1.77 0.05
CA SER A 96 13.83 -1.77 1.42
C SER A 96 12.86 -2.48 2.37
N HIS A 97 11.56 -2.17 2.28
CA HIS A 97 10.54 -2.69 3.17
C HIS A 97 9.29 -3.10 2.38
N VAL A 98 8.54 -4.03 2.96
CA VAL A 98 7.16 -4.31 2.56
C VAL A 98 6.22 -4.03 3.73
N ILE A 99 5.09 -3.37 3.48
CA ILE A 99 4.02 -3.21 4.44
C ILE A 99 2.74 -3.79 3.85
N ILE A 100 2.10 -4.72 4.54
CA ILE A 100 0.77 -5.19 4.17
C ILE A 100 -0.25 -4.37 4.94
N ALA A 101 -1.09 -3.62 4.22
CA ALA A 101 -2.20 -2.87 4.79
C ALA A 101 -3.46 -3.74 4.85
N ILE A 102 -4.08 -3.79 6.02
CA ILE A 102 -5.22 -4.64 6.34
C ILE A 102 -6.31 -3.76 6.96
N MET A 103 -7.54 -3.96 6.53
CA MET A 103 -8.73 -3.50 7.24
C MET A 103 -9.17 -4.63 8.17
N LYS A 104 -9.08 -4.40 9.48
CA LYS A 104 -9.59 -5.28 10.53
C LYS A 104 -11.04 -4.89 10.80
N ARG A 105 -11.97 -5.84 10.60
CA ARG A 105 -13.40 -5.55 10.72
C ARG A 105 -13.77 -5.21 12.17
N GLY A 106 -14.39 -4.05 12.36
CA GLY A 106 -14.95 -3.64 13.64
C GLY A 106 -16.22 -4.40 14.02
N LYS A 107 -16.61 -4.34 15.30
CA LYS A 107 -17.83 -4.98 15.82
C LYS A 107 -19.08 -4.10 15.72
N LEU A 108 -18.94 -2.85 15.28
CA LEU A 108 -20.06 -1.89 15.21
C LEU A 108 -20.92 -2.18 13.96
N PRO A 109 -22.13 -2.73 14.10
CA PRO A 109 -22.91 -3.21 12.95
C PRO A 109 -23.41 -2.07 12.06
N LYS A 110 -23.53 -0.86 12.61
CA LYS A 110 -23.96 0.34 11.88
C LYS A 110 -22.91 0.91 10.93
N ILE A 111 -21.65 0.47 11.02
CA ILE A 111 -20.58 0.95 10.15
C ILE A 111 -20.48 0.00 8.94
N PRO A 112 -20.82 0.44 7.72
CA PRO A 112 -20.64 -0.36 6.51
C PRO A 112 -19.18 -0.79 6.32
N VAL A 113 -18.96 -1.99 5.79
CA VAL A 113 -17.60 -2.50 5.47
C VAL A 113 -16.85 -1.54 4.55
N PHE A 114 -17.55 -0.95 3.59
CA PHE A 114 -16.97 0.02 2.66
C PHE A 114 -16.34 1.23 3.37
N GLU A 115 -16.96 1.73 4.44
CA GLU A 115 -16.42 2.90 5.17
C GLU A 115 -15.11 2.58 5.87
N GLU A 116 -14.95 1.37 6.41
CA GLU A 116 -13.70 0.94 7.04
C GLU A 116 -12.60 0.66 6.00
N ILE A 117 -12.95 0.15 4.82
CA ILE A 117 -12.03 0.03 3.69
C ILE A 117 -11.59 1.42 3.21
N ALA A 118 -12.52 2.39 3.12
CA ALA A 118 -12.21 3.77 2.74
C ALA A 118 -11.29 4.44 3.78
N ALA A 119 -11.59 4.30 5.07
CA ALA A 119 -10.74 4.80 6.16
C ALA A 119 -9.32 4.20 6.10
N THR A 120 -9.21 2.88 5.90
CA THR A 120 -7.91 2.21 5.71
C THR A 120 -7.18 2.69 4.45
N SER A 121 -7.91 2.98 3.37
CA SER A 121 -7.32 3.55 2.15
C SER A 121 -6.80 4.98 2.38
N CYS A 122 -7.48 5.78 3.22
CA CYS A 122 -6.97 7.08 3.65
C CYS A 122 -5.69 6.94 4.49
N ALA A 123 -5.62 5.97 5.40
CA ALA A 123 -4.40 5.68 6.17
C ALA A 123 -3.23 5.31 5.25
N VAL A 124 -3.47 4.46 4.26
CA VAL A 124 -2.49 4.16 3.20
C VAL A 124 -2.08 5.43 2.46
N GLN A 125 -3.02 6.28 2.04
CA GLN A 125 -2.70 7.52 1.33
C GLN A 125 -1.87 8.49 2.19
N ASN A 126 -2.15 8.63 3.49
CA ASN A 126 -1.33 9.41 4.41
C ASN A 126 0.10 8.87 4.47
N LEU A 127 0.27 7.55 4.60
CA LEU A 127 1.59 6.90 4.56
C LEU A 127 2.34 7.22 3.26
N LEU A 128 1.67 7.13 2.10
CA LEU A 128 2.30 7.41 0.81
C LEU A 128 2.75 8.87 0.67
N LEU A 129 1.98 9.82 1.23
CA LEU A 129 2.35 11.24 1.26
C LEU A 129 3.49 11.51 2.24
N GLY A 130 3.49 10.84 3.40
CA GLY A 130 4.60 10.88 4.35
C GLY A 130 5.89 10.33 3.75
N ALA A 131 5.80 9.19 3.06
CA ALA A 131 6.92 8.60 2.33
C ALA A 131 7.48 9.57 1.28
N THR A 132 6.60 10.19 0.49
CA THR A 132 7.02 11.20 -0.51
C THR A 132 7.74 12.39 0.15
N ALA A 133 7.25 12.88 1.29
CA ALA A 133 7.90 13.97 2.03
C ALA A 133 9.32 13.61 2.53
N LEU A 134 9.58 12.33 2.77
CA LEU A 134 10.89 11.79 3.15
C LEU A 134 11.72 11.30 1.94
N ASN A 135 11.30 11.61 0.71
CA ASN A 135 11.91 11.12 -0.53
C ASN A 135 11.97 9.58 -0.63
N ILE A 136 11.02 8.89 0.00
CA ILE A 136 10.84 7.44 -0.08
C ILE A 136 9.91 7.12 -1.26
N ALA A 137 10.42 6.32 -2.19
CA ALA A 137 9.65 5.74 -3.27
C ALA A 137 8.66 4.71 -2.73
N SER A 138 7.46 4.67 -3.33
CA SER A 138 6.39 3.81 -2.87
C SER A 138 5.59 3.20 -4.03
N TYR A 139 5.15 1.97 -3.83
CA TYR A 139 4.23 1.25 -4.72
C TYR A 139 3.16 0.56 -3.89
N TRP A 140 1.88 0.82 -4.19
CA TRP A 140 0.75 0.09 -3.64
C TRP A 140 0.14 -0.78 -4.72
N GLY A 141 0.12 -2.10 -4.48
CA GLY A 141 -0.49 -3.07 -5.38
C GLY A 141 -1.28 -4.17 -4.66
N THR A 142 -2.13 -4.85 -5.42
CA THR A 142 -2.99 -5.95 -4.95
C THR A 142 -2.83 -7.21 -5.82
N GLY A 143 -1.71 -7.32 -6.55
CA GLY A 143 -1.41 -8.43 -7.44
C GLY A 143 -1.08 -9.76 -6.73
N GLY A 144 -0.95 -10.82 -7.51
CA GLY A 144 -0.65 -12.15 -7.02
C GLY A 144 -1.71 -12.68 -6.06
N MET A 145 -1.26 -13.18 -4.91
CA MET A 145 -2.13 -13.74 -3.87
C MET A 145 -2.73 -12.70 -2.91
N ALA A 146 -2.42 -11.40 -3.05
CA ALA A 146 -2.74 -10.39 -2.02
C ALA A 146 -4.22 -10.35 -1.61
N LEU A 147 -5.14 -10.54 -2.57
CA LEU A 147 -6.60 -10.54 -2.31
C LEU A 147 -7.21 -11.95 -2.22
N LYS A 148 -6.39 -13.00 -2.20
CA LYS A 148 -6.86 -14.39 -2.18
C LYS A 148 -7.09 -14.89 -0.75
N PRO A 149 -7.99 -15.86 -0.53
CA PRO A 149 -8.20 -16.46 0.80
C PRO A 149 -6.91 -16.99 1.44
N ALA A 150 -5.99 -17.52 0.63
CA ALA A 150 -4.69 -18.00 1.11
C ALA A 150 -3.85 -16.92 1.80
N MET A 151 -3.91 -15.66 1.32
CA MET A 151 -3.24 -14.55 2.01
C MET A 151 -3.93 -14.20 3.33
N LYS A 152 -5.26 -14.29 3.41
CA LYS A 152 -5.98 -14.14 4.69
C LYS A 152 -5.55 -15.22 5.69
N ALA A 153 -5.42 -16.47 5.25
CA ALA A 153 -4.96 -17.57 6.09
C ALA A 153 -3.52 -17.34 6.57
N TYR A 154 -2.61 -16.97 5.67
CA TYR A 154 -1.22 -16.64 6.00
C TYR A 154 -1.10 -15.53 7.06
N LEU A 155 -1.97 -14.51 6.97
CA LEU A 155 -2.00 -13.38 7.91
C LEU A 155 -2.89 -13.60 9.14
N ASN A 156 -3.45 -14.80 9.30
CA ASN A 156 -4.40 -15.15 10.37
C ASN A 156 -5.59 -14.18 10.49
N LEU A 157 -6.18 -13.84 9.35
CA LEU A 157 -7.29 -12.89 9.24
C LEU A 157 -8.64 -13.57 9.33
N GLY A 158 -9.59 -12.86 9.96
CA GLY A 158 -10.99 -13.26 10.00
C GLY A 158 -11.65 -13.17 8.62
N VAL A 159 -12.81 -13.80 8.49
CA VAL A 159 -13.57 -13.84 7.22
C VAL A 159 -13.90 -12.44 6.69
N ASP A 160 -14.22 -11.51 7.60
CA ASP A 160 -14.62 -10.14 7.27
C ASP A 160 -13.46 -9.13 7.25
N ASP A 161 -12.24 -9.56 7.59
CA ASP A 161 -11.06 -8.72 7.45
C ASP A 161 -10.66 -8.65 5.98
N HIS A 162 -10.04 -7.55 5.54
CA HIS A 162 -9.63 -7.37 4.15
C HIS A 162 -8.18 -6.93 4.03
N VAL A 163 -7.41 -7.60 3.18
CA VAL A 163 -6.14 -7.02 2.69
C VAL A 163 -6.50 -5.88 1.75
N VAL A 164 -6.04 -4.67 2.09
CA VAL A 164 -6.24 -3.45 1.29
C VAL A 164 -5.09 -3.28 0.29
N GLY A 165 -3.90 -3.81 0.61
CA GLY A 165 -2.86 -4.08 -0.39
C GLY A 165 -1.49 -4.28 0.21
N VAL A 166 -0.54 -4.52 -0.68
CA VAL A 166 0.88 -4.66 -0.36
C VAL A 166 1.60 -3.40 -0.83
N LEU A 167 2.29 -2.75 0.10
CA LEU A 167 3.09 -1.57 -0.14
C LEU A 167 4.56 -1.97 -0.17
N TYR A 168 5.26 -1.60 -1.24
CA TYR A 168 6.71 -1.71 -1.32
C TYR A 168 7.29 -0.31 -1.15
N LEU A 169 8.32 -0.19 -0.31
CA LEU A 169 8.99 1.06 -0.01
C LEU A 169 10.49 0.92 -0.26
N GLY A 170 11.11 1.94 -0.83
CA GLY A 170 12.54 1.99 -1.08
C GLY A 170 13.00 3.39 -1.46
N TYR A 171 14.27 3.53 -1.82
CA TYR A 171 14.76 4.73 -2.51
C TYR A 171 14.82 4.48 -4.01
N THR A 172 14.80 5.57 -4.80
CA THR A 172 14.89 5.51 -6.25
C THR A 172 15.65 6.74 -6.76
N ASP A 173 16.26 6.58 -7.92
CA ASP A 173 16.91 7.67 -8.67
C ASP A 173 16.01 8.13 -9.83
N VAL A 174 14.79 7.60 -9.94
CA VAL A 174 13.82 7.89 -11.01
C VAL A 174 12.64 8.69 -10.47
N HIS A 175 12.39 9.85 -11.05
CA HIS A 175 11.29 10.74 -10.68
C HIS A 175 10.37 10.99 -11.88
N PRO A 176 9.40 10.10 -12.14
CA PRO A 176 8.55 10.22 -13.30
C PRO A 176 7.59 11.40 -13.16
N GLU A 177 7.32 12.07 -14.27
CA GLU A 177 6.30 13.11 -14.30
C GLU A 177 4.89 12.51 -14.16
N GLY A 178 3.99 13.31 -13.59
CA GLY A 178 2.63 12.88 -13.29
C GLY A 178 1.71 13.30 -14.40
N GLN A 179 0.94 12.35 -14.93
CA GLN A 179 -0.05 12.64 -15.95
C GLN A 179 -1.46 12.31 -15.45
N ARG A 180 -2.44 13.11 -15.88
CA ARG A 180 -3.86 12.80 -15.80
C ARG A 180 -4.42 12.87 -17.22
N THR A 181 -5.12 11.82 -17.64
CA THR A 181 -5.67 11.71 -18.99
C THR A 181 -7.04 12.36 -19.12
N ILE A 182 -7.79 12.44 -18.02
CA ILE A 182 -9.11 13.07 -17.97
C ILE A 182 -8.98 14.38 -17.17
N PRO A 183 -9.33 15.55 -17.77
CA PRO A 183 -9.36 16.84 -17.08
C PRO A 183 -10.27 16.83 -15.84
N ILE A 184 -10.02 17.73 -14.88
CA ILE A 184 -10.78 17.76 -13.62
C ILE A 184 -12.22 18.25 -13.83
N GLU A 185 -12.44 19.09 -14.84
CA GLU A 185 -13.72 19.70 -15.20
C GLU A 185 -14.74 18.65 -15.63
N GLN A 186 -14.28 17.51 -16.18
CA GLN A 186 -15.15 16.39 -16.56
C GLN A 186 -15.55 15.51 -15.37
N LYS A 187 -14.95 15.71 -14.19
CA LYS A 187 -15.16 14.90 -12.97
C LYS A 187 -15.90 15.66 -11.88
N VAL A 188 -16.23 16.94 -12.12
CA VAL A 188 -16.83 17.82 -11.12
C VAL A 188 -18.07 18.47 -11.72
N SER A 189 -19.19 18.38 -11.02
CA SER A 189 -20.41 19.12 -11.33
C SER A 189 -20.71 20.09 -10.21
N TRP A 190 -20.84 21.37 -10.56
CA TRP A 190 -21.23 22.42 -9.62
C TRP A 190 -22.75 22.65 -9.72
N VAL A 191 -23.48 22.33 -8.67
CA VAL A 191 -24.89 22.71 -8.52
C VAL A 191 -24.92 24.05 -7.80
N LYS A 192 -25.55 25.06 -8.40
CA LYS A 192 -25.69 26.41 -7.84
C LYS A 192 -27.09 26.61 -7.30
#